data_AF-A0A3A4RCR6-F1
#
_entry.id   AF-A0A3A4RCR6-F1
#
_cell.length_a   1.000
_cell.length_b   1.000
_cell.length_c   1.000
_cell.angle_alpha   90.00
_cell.angle_beta   90.00
_cell.angle_gamma   90.00
#
_symmetry.space_group_name_H-M   'P 1'
#
loop_
_entity.id
_entity.type
_entity.pdbx_description
1 polymer ?
#
loop_
_entity_poly.entity_id
_entity_poly.type
_entity_poly.pdbx_seq_one_letter_code
_entity_poly.pdbx_strand_id
1 'polypeptide(L)' 'MQKSVFVCRERIIKNSMKEIDRDRRTGYGWYTYAPEEVYELYKEWEKHIKN' A
#
# COMPACT_ATOMS: atom_id res chain seq x y z
N MET A 1 -6.37 -8.52 -12.60
CA MET A 1 -6.34 -7.24 -11.85
C MET A 1 -6.16 -7.56 -10.37
N GLN A 2 -5.05 -7.14 -9.77
CA GLN A 2 -4.86 -7.24 -8.32
C GLN A 2 -5.79 -6.23 -7.63
N LYS A 3 -6.46 -6.63 -6.55
CA LYS A 3 -7.45 -5.79 -5.84
C LYS A 3 -6.88 -5.33 -4.50
N SER A 4 -7.26 -4.12 -4.08
CA SER A 4 -6.94 -3.62 -2.74
C SER A 4 -7.67 -4.45 -1.67
N VAL A 5 -6.96 -4.75 -0.59
CA VAL A 5 -7.45 -5.58 0.52
C VAL A 5 -7.30 -4.80 1.82
N PHE A 6 -8.28 -4.96 2.71
CA PHE A 6 -8.34 -4.26 3.98
C PHE A 6 -8.64 -5.24 5.13
N VAL A 7 -8.12 -4.97 6.34
CA VAL A 7 -8.28 -5.88 7.48
C VAL A 7 -8.53 -5.12 8.78
N CYS A 8 -9.66 -5.39 9.43
CA CYS A 8 -9.99 -4.83 10.74
C CYS A 8 -9.39 -5.66 11.89
N ARG A 9 -9.62 -5.25 13.14
CA ARG A 9 -9.10 -5.95 14.34
C ARG A 9 -9.59 -7.40 14.43
N GLU A 10 -10.78 -7.66 13.89
CA GLU A 10 -11.44 -8.96 13.86
C GLU A 10 -10.80 -9.96 12.90
N ARG A 11 -9.73 -9.58 12.19
CA ARG A 11 -9.00 -10.42 11.22
C ARG A 11 -9.84 -10.85 10.01
N ILE A 12 -10.96 -10.18 9.76
CA ILE A 12 -11.79 -10.38 8.58
C ILE A 12 -11.23 -9.54 7.42
N ILE A 13 -11.04 -10.20 6.28
CA ILE A 13 -10.65 -9.57 5.02
C ILE A 13 -11.85 -8.84 4.43
N LYS A 14 -11.68 -7.55 4.14
CA LYS A 14 -12.65 -6.66 3.52
C LYS A 14 -12.10 -6.17 2.19
N ASN A 15 -12.98 -5.89 1.24
CA ASN A 15 -12.59 -5.49 -0.12
C ASN A 15 -12.89 -4.02 -0.40
N SER A 16 -13.50 -3.31 0.56
CA SER A 16 -13.81 -1.90 0.46
C SER A 16 -13.46 -1.15 1.75
N MET A 17 -12.90 0.04 1.57
CA MET A 17 -12.60 0.99 2.65
C MET A 17 -13.85 1.41 3.45
N LYS A 18 -15.04 1.32 2.83
CA LYS A 18 -16.32 1.63 3.48
C LYS A 18 -16.66 0.64 4.60
N GLU A 19 -16.13 -0.58 4.51
CA GLU A 19 -16.40 -1.67 5.45
C GLU A 19 -15.49 -1.63 6.69
N ILE A 20 -14.48 -0.74 6.71
CA ILE A 20 -13.51 -0.62 7.80
C ILE A 20 -14.06 0.25 8.93
N ASP A 21 -13.84 -0.21 10.17
CA ASP A 21 -14.15 0.52 11.39
C ASP A 21 -13.47 1.90 11.42
N ARG A 22 -14.16 2.91 11.97
CA ARG A 22 -13.71 4.31 11.93
C ARG A 22 -12.32 4.50 12.55
N ASP A 23 -12.02 3.81 13.65
CA ASP A 23 -10.72 3.89 14.33
C ASP A 23 -9.59 3.36 13.45
N ARG A 24 -9.80 2.22 12.77
CA ARG A 24 -8.83 1.60 11.86
C ARG A 24 -8.72 2.35 10.55
N ARG A 25 -9.81 2.95 10.07
CA ARG A 25 -9.83 3.74 8.84
C ARG A 25 -9.04 5.04 8.95
N THR A 26 -9.01 5.64 10.15
CA THR A 26 -8.36 6.93 10.40
C THR A 26 -6.98 6.80 11.05
N GLY A 27 -6.77 5.77 11.86
CA GLY A 27 -5.49 5.54 12.55
C GLY A 27 -4.46 4.74 11.77
N TYR A 28 -4.76 4.32 10.54
CA TYR A 28 -3.84 3.53 9.70
C TYR A 28 -3.84 4.02 8.25
N GLY A 29 -2.65 4.15 7.66
CA GLY A 29 -2.47 4.55 6.26
C GLY A 29 -2.76 3.40 5.31
N TRP A 30 -3.99 3.29 4.83
CA TRP A 30 -4.41 2.23 3.89
C TRP A 30 -3.90 2.42 2.46
N TYR A 31 -3.54 3.65 2.10
CA TYR A 31 -2.98 4.02 0.81
C TYR A 31 -1.70 4.81 1.03
N THR A 32 -0.72 4.64 0.16
CA THR A 32 0.59 5.29 0.28
C THR A 32 1.24 5.47 -1.10
N TYR A 33 2.13 6.45 -1.21
CA TYR A 33 2.97 6.72 -2.38
C TYR A 33 4.37 6.13 -2.24
N ALA A 34 4.69 5.46 -1.13
CA ALA A 34 6.01 4.84 -0.92
C ALA A 34 6.51 3.94 -2.08
N PRO A 35 5.66 3.20 -2.82
CA PRO A 35 6.12 2.45 -3.99
C PRO A 35 6.72 3.34 -5.11
N GLU A 36 6.22 4.56 -5.28
CA GLU A 36 6.73 5.51 -6.27
C GLU A 36 8.15 5.97 -5.92
N GLU A 37 8.40 6.27 -4.64
CA GLU A 37 9.73 6.66 -4.14
C GLU A 37 10.77 5.55 -4.40
N VAL A 38 10.40 4.30 -4.12
CA VAL A 38 11.28 3.15 -4.36
C VAL A 38 11.49 2.91 -5.86
N TYR A 39 10.47 3.13 -6.68
CA TYR A 39 10.56 2.94 -8.12
C TYR A 39 11.56 3.90 -8.78
N GLU A 40 11.60 5.16 -8.35
CA GLU A 40 12.58 6.12 -8.86
C GLU A 40 14.01 5.75 -8.43
N LEU A 41 14.22 5.37 -7.16
CA LEU A 41 15.52 4.88 -6.67
C LEU A 41 15.99 3.64 -7.44
N TYR A 42 15.07 2.73 -7.77
CA TYR A 42 15.39 1.55 -8.57
C TYR A 42 15.92 1.93 -9.96
N LYS A 43 15.30 2.91 -10.65
CA LYS A 43 15.77 3.36 -11.97
C LYS A 43 17.19 3.92 -11.92
N GLU A 44 17.53 4.64 -10.85
CA GLU A 44 18.89 5.16 -10.67
C GLU A 44 19.89 4.04 -10.44
N TRP A 45 19.58 3.11 -9.52
CA TRP A 45 20.39 1.92 -9.26
C TRP A 45 20.61 1.06 -10.52
N GLU A 46 19.56 0.86 -11.32
CA GLU A 46 19.64 0.05 -12.54
C GLU A 46 20.61 0.66 -13.57
N LYS A 47 20.67 2.00 -13.68
CA LYS A 47 21.65 2.69 -14.55
C LYS A 47 23.10 2.43 -14.11
N HIS A 48 23.35 2.28 -12.82
CA HIS A 48 24.68 2.02 -12.29
C HIS A 48 25.18 0.59 -12.53
N ILE A 49 24.27 -0.37 -12.72
CA ILE A 49 24.63 -1.78 -12.97
C ILE A 49 24.74 -2.10 -14.46
N LYS A 50 23.99 -1.38 -15.30
CA LYS A 50 24.01 -1.59 -16.76
C LYS A 50 25.12 -0.84 -17.49
N ASN A 51 25.86 0.01 -16.78
CA ASN A 51 27.13 0.62 -17.22
C ASN A 51 28.31 -0.24 -16.77
#